data_AF-A0A3C2BXE6-F1
#
_entry.id   AF-A0A3C2BXE6-F1
#
_cell.length_a   1.000
_cell.length_b   1.000
_cell.length_c   1.000
_cell.angle_alpha   90.00
_cell.angle_beta   90.00
_cell.angle_gamma   90.00
#
_symmetry.space_group_name_H-M   'P 1'
#
loop_
_entity.id
_entity.type
_entity.pdbx_description
1 polymer ?
#
loop_
_entity_poly.entity_id
_entity_poly.type
_entity_poly.pdbx_seq_one_letter_code
_entity_poly.pdbx_strand_id
1 'polypeptide(L)'
;MMNHPKIEALSDSAKVHIVRLWGHCNKFRTDGVISASKAKEKGPAVFKQLTAGATPLLIALDDGTYYCHDYLKHQWSKDEIEAQSVVKKDSAAYGLHTRWHVNRGIFDPDCIHCQALEAG
;
A
#
# COMPACT_ATOMS: atom_id res chain seq x y z
N MET A 1 -8.38 -9.03 12.05
CA MET A 1 -7.00 -8.49 12.09
C MET A 1 -6.50 -8.27 13.51
N MET A 2 -7.29 -7.69 14.44
CA MET A 2 -6.84 -7.44 15.83
C MET A 2 -6.87 -8.66 16.79
N ASN A 3 -7.68 -9.68 16.49
CA ASN A 3 -7.88 -10.86 17.36
C ASN A 3 -7.02 -12.08 16.92
N HIS A 4 -5.91 -11.83 16.23
CA HIS A 4 -4.98 -12.92 15.91
C HIS A 4 -4.04 -13.09 17.13
N PRO A 5 -3.75 -14.32 17.59
CA PRO A 5 -2.98 -14.56 18.83
C PRO A 5 -1.66 -13.77 18.93
N LYS A 6 -0.99 -13.59 17.79
CA LYS A 6 0.25 -12.79 17.67
C LYS A 6 0.10 -11.29 17.94
N ILE A 7 -1.09 -10.74 17.77
CA ILE A 7 -1.38 -9.31 18.00
C ILE A 7 -2.01 -9.10 19.37
N GLU A 8 -2.80 -10.05 19.89
CA GLU A 8 -3.41 -9.96 21.21
C GLU A 8 -2.38 -9.87 22.35
N ALA A 9 -1.25 -10.56 22.21
CA ALA A 9 -0.15 -10.53 23.17
C ALA A 9 0.64 -9.19 23.20
N LEU A 10 0.40 -8.30 22.23
CA LEU A 10 1.11 -7.02 22.14
C LEU A 10 0.44 -5.94 22.98
N SER A 11 1.23 -4.99 23.46
CA SER A 11 0.69 -3.75 24.01
C SER A 11 -0.02 -2.93 22.93
N ASP A 12 -1.01 -2.13 23.32
CA ASP A 12 -1.75 -1.28 22.38
C ASP A 12 -0.82 -0.28 21.66
N SER A 13 0.22 0.20 22.35
CA SER A 13 1.27 1.03 21.75
C SER A 13 2.00 0.29 20.62
N ALA A 14 2.30 -1.00 20.78
CA ALA A 14 2.93 -1.82 19.74
C ALA A 14 1.97 -2.12 18.58
N LYS A 15 0.69 -2.42 18.86
CA LYS A 15 -0.34 -2.61 17.83
C LYS A 15 -0.51 -1.38 16.96
N VAL A 16 -0.60 -0.20 17.58
CA VAL A 16 -0.70 1.07 16.85
C VAL A 16 0.58 1.36 16.07
N HIS A 17 1.75 1.04 16.63
CA HIS A 17 3.01 1.29 15.96
C HIS A 17 3.17 0.44 14.69
N ILE A 18 2.86 -0.87 14.72
CA ILE A 18 2.97 -1.71 13.52
C ILE A 18 2.04 -1.23 12.40
N VAL A 19 0.82 -0.80 12.71
CA VAL A 19 -0.10 -0.22 11.72
C VAL A 19 0.47 1.07 11.11
N ARG A 20 1.11 1.92 11.93
CA ARG A 20 1.79 3.13 11.43
C ARG A 20 2.98 2.80 10.52
N LEU A 21 3.72 1.74 10.83
CA LEU A 21 4.84 1.28 9.99
C LEU A 21 4.32 0.77 8.64
N TRP A 22 3.25 -0.05 8.63
CA TRP A 22 2.61 -0.46 7.38
C TRP A 22 2.10 0.72 6.55
N GLY A 23 1.48 1.72 7.19
CA GLY A 23 1.07 2.95 6.52
C GLY A 23 2.25 3.74 5.94
N HIS A 24 3.40 3.74 6.63
CA HIS A 24 4.64 4.33 6.12
C HIS A 24 5.13 3.58 4.87
N CYS A 25 5.21 2.24 4.93
CA CYS A 25 5.62 1.43 3.79
C CYS A 25 4.73 1.64 2.57
N ASN A 26 3.42 1.75 2.77
CA ASN A 26 2.46 1.98 1.68
C ASN A 26 2.64 3.38 1.08
N LYS A 27 2.81 4.41 1.92
CA LYS A 27 3.03 5.79 1.46
C LYS A 27 4.31 5.94 0.64
N PHE A 28 5.40 5.30 1.07
CA PHE A 28 6.71 5.41 0.43
C PHE A 28 7.01 4.28 -0.57
N ARG A 29 6.07 3.34 -0.75
CA ARG A 29 6.17 2.20 -1.65
C ARG A 29 7.47 1.40 -1.43
N THR A 30 7.73 1.04 -0.19
CA THR A 30 8.97 0.33 0.21
C THR A 30 8.76 -1.18 0.38
N ASP A 31 7.63 -1.73 -0.09
CA ASP A 31 7.32 -3.17 -0.05
C ASP A 31 7.42 -3.83 1.33
N GLY A 32 7.23 -3.03 2.39
CA GLY A 32 7.31 -3.51 3.77
C GLY A 32 8.67 -3.31 4.42
N VAL A 33 9.66 -2.75 3.71
CA VAL A 33 10.98 -2.45 4.25
C VAL A 33 10.98 -1.08 4.94
N ILE A 34 11.56 -1.03 6.15
CA ILE A 34 11.71 0.18 6.96
C ILE A 34 13.14 0.33 7.49
N SER A 35 13.58 1.57 7.69
CA SER A 35 14.89 1.85 8.30
C SER A 35 14.89 1.54 9.80
N ALA A 36 16.09 1.26 10.35
CA ALA A 36 16.26 1.04 11.79
C ALA A 36 15.78 2.22 12.65
N SER A 37 15.97 3.46 12.16
CA SER A 37 15.49 4.66 12.84
C SER A 37 13.97 4.66 12.98
N LYS A 38 13.25 4.29 11.90
CA LYS A 38 11.79 4.25 11.90
C LYS A 38 11.25 3.10 12.74
N ALA A 39 11.89 1.94 12.68
CA ALA A 39 11.54 0.78 13.51
C ALA A 39 11.65 1.06 15.02
N LYS A 40 12.59 1.92 15.43
CA LYS A 40 12.86 2.26 16.84
C LYS A 40 12.18 3.56 17.30
N GLU A 41 11.35 4.18 16.47
CA GLU A 41 10.74 5.50 16.72
C GLU A 41 9.93 5.58 18.02
N LYS A 42 9.27 4.47 18.42
CA LYS A 42 8.47 4.40 19.67
C LYS A 42 9.26 3.94 20.89
N GLY A 43 10.57 3.81 20.76
CA GLY A 43 11.46 3.43 21.84
C GLY A 43 11.70 1.92 21.94
N PRO A 44 12.68 1.52 22.77
CA PRO A 44 13.21 0.16 22.79
C PRO A 44 12.21 -0.88 23.32
N ALA A 45 11.29 -0.50 24.21
CA ALA A 45 10.28 -1.42 24.75
C ALA A 45 9.31 -1.90 23.65
N VAL A 46 8.79 -0.97 22.85
CA VAL A 46 7.89 -1.28 21.73
C VAL A 46 8.63 -2.04 20.64
N PHE A 47 9.85 -1.60 20.31
CA PHE A 47 10.68 -2.29 19.33
C PHE A 47 10.96 -3.75 19.74
N LYS A 48 11.31 -3.99 21.01
CA LYS A 48 11.52 -5.33 21.54
C LYS A 48 10.25 -6.18 21.44
N GLN A 49 9.06 -5.64 21.70
CA GLN A 49 7.81 -6.39 21.54
C GLN A 49 7.52 -6.78 20.08
N LEU A 50 7.89 -5.93 19.12
CA LEU A 50 7.67 -6.20 17.69
C LEU A 50 8.70 -7.16 17.09
N THR A 51 9.88 -7.25 17.69
CA THR A 51 10.99 -8.11 17.23
C THR A 51 11.13 -9.40 18.03
N ALA A 52 10.65 -9.43 19.28
CA ALA A 52 10.70 -10.60 20.14
C ALA A 52 9.44 -11.47 19.98
N GLY A 53 9.63 -12.79 20.07
CA GLY A 53 8.56 -13.77 19.99
C GLY A 53 8.85 -14.85 18.95
N ALA A 54 8.02 -15.90 18.92
CA ALA A 54 8.13 -16.98 17.95
C ALA A 54 7.78 -16.54 16.51
N THR A 55 6.92 -15.51 16.39
CA THR A 55 6.53 -14.90 15.12
C THR A 55 6.76 -13.39 15.18
N PRO A 56 7.98 -12.90 14.90
CA PRO A 56 8.30 -11.48 14.95
C PRO A 56 7.53 -10.71 13.87
N LEU A 57 7.03 -9.53 14.22
CA LEU A 57 6.36 -8.62 13.27
C LEU A 57 7.36 -7.77 12.49
N LEU A 58 8.53 -7.52 13.08
CA LEU A 58 9.67 -6.88 12.43
C LEU A 58 10.81 -7.88 12.32
N ILE A 59 11.20 -8.19 11.09
CA ILE A 59 12.28 -9.13 10.77
C ILE A 59 13.51 -8.30 10.40
N ALA A 60 14.64 -8.50 11.07
CA ALA A 60 15.88 -7.82 10.72
C ALA A 60 16.42 -8.36 9.38
N LEU A 61 16.87 -7.44 8.52
CA LEU A 61 17.56 -7.74 7.27
C LEU A 61 19.07 -7.49 7.44
N ASP A 62 19.87 -8.11 6.58
CA ASP A 62 21.35 -8.07 6.65
C ASP A 62 21.93 -6.66 6.46
N ASP A 63 21.17 -5.78 5.80
CA ASP A 63 21.52 -4.38 5.53
C ASP A 63 21.21 -3.43 6.69
N GLY A 64 20.74 -3.95 7.82
CA GLY A 64 20.34 -3.16 8.99
C GLY A 64 18.96 -2.51 8.86
N THR A 65 18.20 -2.85 7.82
CA THR A 65 16.78 -2.50 7.71
C THR A 65 15.90 -3.58 8.35
N TYR A 66 14.60 -3.33 8.41
CA TYR A 66 13.63 -4.27 8.95
C TYR A 66 12.50 -4.49 7.96
N TYR A 67 12.07 -5.73 7.81
CA TYR A 67 10.91 -6.11 7.04
C TYR A 67 9.69 -6.27 7.95
N CYS A 68 8.59 -5.66 7.55
CA CYS A 68 7.28 -5.83 8.16
C CYS A 68 6.67 -7.17 7.74
N HIS A 69 6.62 -8.14 8.65
CA HIS A 69 6.06 -9.46 8.41
C HIS A 69 4.60 -9.37 7.90
N ASP A 70 4.24 -10.26 6.96
CA ASP A 70 2.94 -10.31 6.28
C ASP A 70 2.53 -9.03 5.51
N TYR A 71 3.44 -8.07 5.28
CA TYR A 71 3.07 -6.82 4.59
C TYR A 71 2.49 -7.10 3.20
N LEU A 72 3.20 -7.83 2.34
CA LEU A 72 2.74 -8.16 0.98
C LEU A 72 1.55 -9.13 0.93
N LYS A 73 1.25 -9.82 2.04
CA LYS A 73 0.06 -10.66 2.15
C LYS A 73 -1.22 -9.82 2.30
N HIS A 74 -1.08 -8.64 2.89
CA HIS A 74 -2.21 -7.77 3.25
C HIS A 74 -2.25 -6.46 2.48
N GLN A 75 -1.14 -6.04 1.90
CA GLN A 75 -0.98 -4.80 1.16
C GLN A 75 -0.40 -5.10 -0.21
N TRP A 76 -0.69 -4.24 -1.17
CA TRP A 76 -0.08 -4.32 -2.50
C TRP A 76 1.40 -3.97 -2.44
N SER A 77 2.17 -4.67 -3.27
CA SER A 77 3.52 -4.26 -3.65
C SER A 77 3.51 -2.94 -4.42
N LYS A 78 4.67 -2.30 -4.49
CA LYS A 78 4.91 -1.11 -5.30
C LYS A 78 4.51 -1.34 -6.75
N ASP A 79 4.90 -2.47 -7.33
CA ASP A 79 4.62 -2.78 -8.73
C ASP A 79 3.12 -2.96 -8.97
N GLU A 80 2.40 -3.62 -8.05
CA GLU A 80 0.95 -3.75 -8.12
C GLU A 80 0.23 -2.40 -7.97
N ILE A 81 0.71 -1.53 -7.07
CA ILE A 81 0.18 -0.18 -6.91
C ILE A 81 0.38 0.64 -8.20
N GLU A 82 1.54 0.52 -8.83
CA GLU A 82 1.85 1.22 -10.07
C GLU A 82 1.02 0.70 -11.24
N ALA A 83 0.89 -0.61 -11.40
CA ALA A 83 0.03 -1.22 -12.40
C ALA A 83 -1.43 -0.77 -12.23
N GLN A 84 -1.94 -0.77 -11.00
CA GLN A 84 -3.31 -0.34 -10.73
C GLN A 84 -3.50 1.16 -10.93
N SER A 85 -2.47 1.99 -10.72
CA SER A 85 -2.53 3.41 -11.02
C SER A 85 -2.71 3.67 -12.51
N VAL A 86 -2.16 2.84 -13.39
CA VAL A 86 -2.35 2.96 -14.86
C VAL A 86 -3.79 2.64 -15.22
N VAL A 87 -4.33 1.53 -14.73
CA VAL A 87 -5.73 1.12 -14.97
C VAL A 87 -6.71 2.19 -14.48
N LYS A 88 -6.45 2.77 -13.30
CA LYS A 88 -7.30 3.84 -12.74
C LYS A 88 -7.28 5.11 -13.59
N LYS A 89 -6.14 5.46 -14.19
CA LYS A 89 -6.05 6.63 -15.09
C LYS A 89 -6.91 6.43 -16.33
N ASP A 90 -6.83 5.25 -16.94
CA ASP A 90 -7.63 4.91 -18.12
C ASP A 90 -9.13 4.90 -17.79
N SER A 91 -9.51 4.23 -16.68
CA SER A 91 -10.91 4.24 -16.20
C SER A 91 -11.42 5.65 -15.89
N ALA A 92 -10.58 6.52 -15.33
CA ALA A 92 -10.95 7.91 -15.07
C ALA A 92 -11.11 8.72 -16.37
N ALA A 93 -10.23 8.53 -17.35
CA ALA A 93 -10.35 9.13 -18.68
C ALA A 93 -11.63 8.66 -19.39
N TYR A 94 -11.94 7.37 -19.32
CA TYR A 94 -13.18 6.80 -19.84
C TYR A 94 -14.44 7.36 -19.15
N GLY A 95 -14.40 7.55 -17.83
CA GLY A 95 -15.48 8.19 -17.08
C GLY A 95 -15.73 9.64 -17.51
N LEU A 96 -14.66 10.41 -17.77
CA LEU A 96 -14.77 11.76 -18.32
C LEU A 96 -15.33 11.75 -19.75
N HIS A 97 -14.82 10.86 -20.61
CA HIS A 97 -15.35 10.65 -21.96
C HIS A 97 -16.86 10.36 -21.94
N THR A 98 -17.30 9.42 -21.09
CA THR A 98 -18.71 9.08 -20.96
C THR A 98 -19.55 10.29 -20.53
N ARG A 99 -19.08 11.03 -19.52
CA ARG A 99 -19.78 12.19 -18.96
C ARG A 99 -19.90 13.36 -19.95
N TRP A 100 -18.82 13.65 -20.69
CA TRP A 100 -18.73 14.86 -21.50
C TRP A 100 -19.06 14.64 -22.96
N HIS A 101 -18.80 13.45 -23.51
CA HIS A 101 -18.94 13.17 -24.94
C HIS A 101 -20.17 12.27 -25.17
N VAL A 102 -20.15 11.05 -24.63
CA VAL A 102 -21.21 10.04 -24.87
C VAL A 102 -22.58 10.53 -24.41
N ASN A 103 -22.72 10.91 -23.13
CA ASN A 103 -24.01 11.31 -22.56
C ASN A 103 -24.56 12.62 -23.13
N ARG A 104 -23.73 13.39 -23.85
CA ARG A 104 -24.13 14.64 -24.50
C ARG A 104 -24.31 14.49 -26.01
N GLY A 105 -24.00 13.32 -26.57
CA GLY A 105 -23.99 13.09 -28.02
C GLY A 105 -22.97 13.93 -28.76
N ILE A 106 -21.88 14.33 -28.10
CA ILE A 106 -20.81 15.14 -28.68
C ILE A 106 -19.65 14.21 -29.06
N PHE A 107 -19.16 14.32 -30.29
CA PHE A 107 -17.93 13.68 -30.71
C PHE A 107 -16.77 14.68 -30.61
N ASP A 108 -15.68 14.28 -29.98
CA ASP A 108 -14.46 15.07 -29.88
C ASP A 108 -13.35 14.36 -30.67
N PRO A 109 -12.87 14.96 -31.77
CA PRO A 109 -11.84 14.37 -32.61
C PRO A 109 -10.47 14.29 -31.92
N ASP A 110 -10.24 14.96 -30.78
CA ASP A 110 -8.99 14.84 -30.02
C ASP A 110 -9.09 13.83 -28.87
N CYS A 111 -10.26 13.26 -28.63
CA CYS A 111 -10.48 12.28 -27.57
C CYS A 111 -10.20 10.86 -28.05
N ILE A 112 -9.19 10.21 -27.46
CA ILE A 112 -8.78 8.85 -27.83
C ILE A 112 -9.91 7.81 -27.70
N HIS A 113 -10.80 7.98 -26.72
CA HIS A 113 -11.95 7.08 -26.52
C HIS A 113 -13.08 7.31 -27.53
N CYS A 114 -13.26 8.55 -28.02
CA CYS A 114 -14.19 8.84 -29.11
C CYS A 114 -13.69 8.20 -30.41
N GLN A 115 -12.42 8.41 -30.75
CA GLN A 115 -11.81 7.84 -31.95
C GLN A 115 -11.84 6.30 -31.97
N ALA A 116 -11.59 5.66 -30.82
CA ALA A 116 -11.59 4.21 -30.71
C ALA A 116 -12.97 3.57 -30.98
N LEU A 117 -14.06 4.32 -30.80
CA LEU A 117 -15.44 3.86 -31.05
C LEU A 117 -15.85 3.94 -32.53
N GLU A 118 -15.18 4.76 -33.34
CA GLU A 118 -15.46 4.86 -34.79
C GLU A 118 -14.73 3.79 -35.62
N ALA A 119 -13.71 3.15 -35.04
CA ALA A 119 -12.85 2.18 -35.74
C ALA A 119 -13.33 0.72 -35.65
N GLY A 120 -14.48 0.45 -35.01
CA GLY A 120 -15.07 -0.89 -34.84
C GLY A 120 -16.53 -0.93 -35.26
#